data_AF-A0AAW4HBA4-F1
#
_entry.id   AF-A0AAW4HBA4-F1
#
_cell.length_a   1.000
_cell.length_b   1.000
_cell.length_c   1.000
_cell.angle_alpha   90.00
_cell.angle_beta   90.00
_cell.angle_gamma   90.00
#
_symmetry.space_group_name_H-M   'P 1'
#
loop_
_entity.id
_entity.type
_entity.pdbx_description
1 polymer ?
#
loop_
_entity_poly.entity_id
_entity_poly.type
_entity_poly.pdbx_seq_one_letter_code
_entity_poly.pdbx_strand_id
1 'polypeptide(L)'
;MHLNWLKPENEEQSIWLVRYIKNRYGDLDKTLSTYKNVPKQYVKQFKAIAPIRWADEEVRKARYRKMYDAWTSKKRRNQRKKTGSDLRITLSQKDKKRFVSLSKKRNLTQSELVVFLLDAYGSMQSEMDTMSDELNRKIETREFEINKYKAEVEKLSAELENLKESPESQL
;
A
#
# COMPACT_ATOMS: atom_id res chain seq x y z
N MET A 1 25.97 22.91 10.48
CA MET A 1 25.59 21.52 10.10
C MET A 1 26.82 20.64 10.28
N HIS A 2 26.71 19.56 11.05
CA HIS A 2 27.85 18.70 11.40
C HIS A 2 27.76 17.31 10.75
N LEU A 3 28.87 16.58 10.70
CA LEU A 3 28.96 15.23 10.14
C LEU A 3 28.41 14.12 11.08
N ASN A 4 27.55 14.46 12.03
CA ASN A 4 27.00 13.51 13.01
C ASN A 4 26.12 12.43 12.34
N TRP A 5 25.51 12.76 11.20
CA TRP A 5 24.71 11.83 10.39
C TRP A 5 25.55 10.76 9.67
N LEU A 6 26.86 10.97 9.54
CA LEU A 6 27.79 10.08 8.85
C LEU A 6 28.42 9.11 9.86
N LYS A 7 28.03 7.84 9.84
CA LYS A 7 28.45 6.82 10.81
C LYS A 7 29.48 5.85 10.20
N PRO A 8 30.71 5.77 10.73
CA PRO A 8 31.73 4.81 10.27
C PRO A 8 31.29 3.35 10.37
N GLU A 9 30.35 3.04 11.28
CA GLU A 9 29.85 1.69 11.53
C GLU A 9 28.88 1.25 10.43
N ASN A 10 28.27 2.19 9.71
CA ASN A 10 27.38 1.90 8.60
C ASN A 10 28.22 1.64 7.34
N GLU A 11 28.32 0.37 6.97
CA GLU A 11 29.12 -0.08 5.82
C GLU A 11 28.62 0.49 4.49
N GLU A 12 27.32 0.49 4.24
CA GLU A 12 26.73 1.03 3.00
C GLU A 12 27.03 2.53 2.86
N GLN A 13 26.92 3.27 3.97
CA GLN A 13 27.20 4.69 4.03
C GLN A 13 28.70 4.97 3.86
N SER A 14 29.55 4.13 4.42
CA SER A 14 31.01 4.23 4.32
C SER A 14 31.49 3.98 2.88
N ILE A 15 31.00 2.91 2.24
CA ILE A 15 31.30 2.61 0.82
C ILE A 15 30.77 3.72 -0.08
N TRP A 16 29.57 4.24 0.21
CA TRP A 16 29.01 5.38 -0.52
C TRP A 16 29.90 6.62 -0.43
N LEU A 17 30.39 6.94 0.77
CA LEU A 17 31.23 8.10 1.00
C LEU A 17 32.51 8.04 0.16
N VAL A 18 33.21 6.88 0.16
CA VAL A 18 34.42 6.68 -0.66
C VAL A 18 34.14 7.01 -2.13
N ARG A 19 33.04 6.50 -2.69
CA ARG A 19 32.66 6.77 -4.09
C ARG A 19 32.28 8.24 -4.31
N TYR A 20 31.55 8.82 -3.35
CA TYR A 20 31.07 10.20 -3.47
C TYR A 20 32.23 11.20 -3.45
N ILE A 21 33.18 11.05 -2.52
CA ILE A 21 34.36 11.91 -2.41
C ILE A 21 35.27 11.73 -3.62
N LYS A 22 35.57 10.49 -4.04
CA LYS A 22 36.33 10.22 -5.27
C LYS A 22 35.78 10.96 -6.49
N ASN A 23 34.46 10.99 -6.65
CA ASN A 23 33.82 11.55 -7.84
C ASN A 23 33.59 13.07 -7.78
N ARG A 24 33.45 13.65 -6.58
CA ARG A 24 33.08 15.07 -6.40
C ARG A 24 34.23 15.95 -5.89
N TYR A 25 35.16 15.37 -5.14
CA TYR A 25 36.24 16.07 -4.44
C TYR A 25 37.53 15.24 -4.56
N GLY A 26 38.04 15.13 -5.80
CA GLY A 26 39.22 14.31 -6.10
C GLY A 26 40.50 14.78 -5.39
N ASP A 27 40.61 16.07 -5.06
CA ASP A 27 41.71 16.62 -4.27
C ASP A 27 41.68 16.08 -2.83
N LEU A 28 40.49 16.02 -2.24
CA LEU A 28 40.28 15.43 -0.93
C LEU A 28 40.42 13.89 -0.95
N ASP A 29 40.00 13.21 -2.02
CA ASP A 29 40.21 11.74 -2.17
C ASP A 29 41.71 11.41 -2.20
N LYS A 30 42.54 12.22 -2.89
CA LYS A 30 44.00 12.01 -2.91
C LYS A 30 44.59 12.04 -1.50
N THR A 31 44.16 12.97 -0.65
CA THR A 31 44.62 13.06 0.75
C THR A 31 44.10 11.92 1.64
N LEU A 32 42.99 11.27 1.26
CA LEU A 32 42.37 10.18 2.00
C LEU A 32 42.71 8.79 1.42
N SER A 33 43.49 8.75 0.34
CA SER A 33 43.69 7.58 -0.52
C SER A 33 44.30 6.37 0.18
N THR A 34 45.09 6.60 1.24
CA THR A 34 45.70 5.55 2.09
C THR A 34 44.66 4.59 2.68
N TYR A 35 43.44 5.06 2.95
CA TYR A 35 42.39 4.29 3.61
C TYR A 35 41.26 3.87 2.68
N LYS A 36 41.42 4.04 1.36
CA LYS A 36 40.38 3.79 0.36
C LYS A 36 39.84 2.35 0.37
N ASN A 37 40.68 1.41 0.78
CA ASN A 37 40.35 -0.01 0.88
C ASN A 37 39.68 -0.39 2.21
N VAL A 38 39.63 0.52 3.20
CA VAL A 38 38.99 0.31 4.49
C VAL A 38 37.94 1.40 4.73
N PRO A 39 36.70 1.22 4.21
CA PRO A 39 35.68 2.28 4.19
C PRO A 39 35.40 2.91 5.56
N LYS A 40 35.40 2.11 6.64
CA LYS A 40 35.16 2.62 8.00
C LYS A 40 36.26 3.59 8.45
N GLN A 41 37.52 3.24 8.18
CA GLN A 41 38.67 4.10 8.51
C GLN A 41 38.67 5.35 7.62
N TYR A 42 38.30 5.22 6.35
CA TYR A 42 38.14 6.35 5.43
C TYR A 42 37.14 7.39 5.97
N VAL A 43 36.00 6.96 6.52
CA VAL A 43 35.02 7.89 7.13
C VAL A 43 35.61 8.62 8.35
N LYS A 44 36.34 7.91 9.22
CA LYS A 44 36.98 8.52 10.40
C LYS A 44 38.00 9.59 9.98
N GLN A 45 38.82 9.30 8.98
CA GLN A 45 39.81 10.22 8.44
C GLN A 45 39.17 11.40 7.72
N PHE A 46 38.11 11.16 6.94
CA PHE A 46 37.33 12.23 6.31
C PHE A 46 36.79 13.21 7.36
N LYS A 47 36.28 12.73 8.50
CA LYS A 47 35.80 13.61 9.59
C LYS A 47 36.92 14.47 10.19
N ALA A 48 38.15 13.96 10.26
CA ALA A 48 39.30 14.70 10.77
C ALA A 48 39.83 15.73 9.76
N ILE A 49 39.90 15.38 8.46
CA ILE A 49 40.56 16.18 7.43
C ILE A 49 39.61 17.20 6.78
N ALA A 50 38.32 16.88 6.63
CA ALA A 50 37.36 17.76 5.96
C ALA A 50 37.24 19.16 6.61
N PRO A 51 37.23 19.32 7.96
CA PRO A 51 37.22 20.64 8.60
C PRO A 51 38.48 21.47 8.32
N ILE A 52 39.64 20.81 8.23
CA ILE A 52 40.94 21.46 7.96
C ILE A 52 41.00 21.91 6.50
N ARG A 53 40.59 21.03 5.57
CA ARG A 53 40.65 21.31 4.14
C ARG A 53 39.57 22.31 3.69
N TRP A 54 38.42 22.31 4.35
CA TRP A 54 37.34 23.28 4.14
C TRP A 54 37.28 24.21 5.34
N ALA A 55 38.27 25.11 5.41
CA ALA A 55 38.44 26.06 6.50
C ALA A 55 37.24 27.00 6.66
N ASP A 56 36.72 27.50 5.53
CA ASP A 56 35.51 28.32 5.47
C ASP A 56 34.28 27.54 5.98
N GLU A 57 33.65 28.07 7.03
CA GLU A 57 32.55 27.42 7.72
C GLU A 57 31.28 27.32 6.85
N GLU A 58 30.95 28.35 6.08
CA GLU A 58 29.74 28.39 5.27
C GLU A 58 29.87 27.47 4.04
N VAL A 59 31.04 27.49 3.39
CA VAL A 59 31.38 26.54 2.32
C VAL A 59 31.33 25.10 2.84
N ARG A 60 31.87 24.85 4.03
CA ARG A 60 31.85 23.52 4.67
C ARG A 60 30.43 23.07 4.98
N LYS A 61 29.60 23.92 5.59
CA LYS A 61 28.18 23.63 5.87
C LYS A 61 27.41 23.29 4.59
N ALA A 62 27.60 24.08 3.54
CA ALA A 62 26.95 23.85 2.24
C ALA A 62 27.36 22.50 1.63
N ARG A 63 28.65 22.14 1.69
CA ARG A 63 29.15 20.84 1.22
C ARG A 63 28.57 19.67 2.02
N TYR A 64 28.52 19.79 3.35
CA TYR A 64 27.92 18.76 4.21
C TYR A 64 26.42 18.58 3.94
N ARG A 65 25.70 19.67 3.67
CA ARG A 65 24.28 19.60 3.28
C ARG A 65 24.11 18.86 1.95
N LYS A 66 24.87 19.24 0.91
CA LYS A 66 24.85 18.56 -0.40
C LYS A 66 25.16 17.05 -0.29
N MET A 67 26.08 16.69 0.61
CA MET A 67 26.40 15.29 0.89
C MET A 67 25.23 14.56 1.55
N TYR A 68 24.63 15.17 2.56
CA TYR A 68 23.47 14.61 3.26
C TYR A 68 22.31 14.36 2.29
N ASP A 69 21.96 15.34 1.47
CA ASP A 69 20.86 15.25 0.50
C ASP A 69 21.11 14.17 -0.56
N ALA A 70 22.37 14.01 -0.98
CA ALA A 70 22.76 12.96 -1.92
C ALA A 70 22.64 11.55 -1.29
N TRP A 71 23.01 11.40 -0.01
CA TRP A 71 22.88 10.16 0.72
C TRP A 71 21.41 9.77 0.93
N THR A 72 20.58 10.69 1.43
CA THR A 72 19.14 10.45 1.63
C THR A 72 18.44 10.11 0.32
N SER A 73 18.81 10.79 -0.78
CA SER A 73 18.31 10.47 -2.13
C SER A 73 18.73 9.08 -2.61
N LYS A 74 19.95 8.62 -2.31
CA LYS A 74 20.38 7.24 -2.60
C LYS A 74 19.58 6.23 -1.77
N LYS A 75 19.44 6.47 -0.46
CA LYS A 75 18.69 5.59 0.45
C LYS A 75 17.25 5.43 -0.01
N ARG A 76 16.58 6.53 -0.38
CA ARG A 76 15.22 6.53 -0.93
C ARG A 76 15.12 5.72 -2.24
N ARG A 77 16.09 5.85 -3.14
CA ARG A 77 16.14 5.06 -4.39
C ARG A 77 16.33 3.57 -4.12
N ASN A 78 17.19 3.20 -3.17
CA ASN A 78 17.40 1.80 -2.78
C ASN A 78 16.16 1.21 -2.11
N GLN A 79 15.45 1.99 -1.28
CA GLN A 79 14.17 1.58 -0.71
C GLN A 79 13.14 1.31 -1.81
N ARG A 80 12.95 2.24 -2.76
CA ARG A 80 12.05 2.04 -3.91
C ARG A 80 12.36 0.79 -4.74
N LYS A 81 13.63 0.40 -4.87
CA LYS A 81 13.99 -0.86 -5.55
C LYS A 81 13.54 -2.10 -4.77
N LYS A 82 13.45 -2.03 -3.44
CA LYS A 82 13.00 -3.14 -2.58
C LYS A 82 11.48 -3.22 -2.46
N THR A 83 10.78 -2.09 -2.40
CA THR A 83 9.31 -2.05 -2.29
C THR A 83 8.57 -2.16 -3.63
N GLY A 84 9.29 -2.24 -4.75
CA GLY A 84 8.70 -2.19 -6.10
C GLY A 84 8.55 -0.76 -6.61
N SER A 85 8.53 -0.58 -7.93
CA SER A 85 8.34 0.74 -8.53
C SER A 85 6.92 1.26 -8.25
N ASP A 86 6.81 2.50 -7.78
CA ASP A 86 5.53 3.19 -7.60
C ASP A 86 4.67 3.03 -8.88
N LEU A 87 3.52 2.36 -8.77
CA LEU A 87 2.55 2.24 -9.86
C LEU A 87 2.07 3.64 -10.25
N ARG A 88 2.22 3.99 -11.53
CA ARG A 88 1.67 5.23 -12.08
C ARG A 88 0.33 4.94 -12.74
N ILE A 89 -0.72 5.50 -12.16
CA ILE A 89 -2.05 5.51 -12.73
C ILE A 89 -2.38 6.90 -13.25
N THR A 90 -3.09 6.95 -14.37
CA THR A 90 -3.61 8.19 -14.95
C THR A 90 -5.11 8.23 -14.73
N LEU A 91 -5.60 9.30 -14.10
CA LEU A 91 -7.02 9.58 -13.92
C LEU A 91 -7.42 10.75 -14.80
N SER A 92 -8.72 10.83 -15.14
CA SER A 92 -9.28 12.05 -15.73
C SER A 92 -9.04 13.24 -14.80
N GLN A 93 -9.00 14.46 -15.35
CA GLN A 93 -8.78 15.66 -14.51
C GLN A 93 -9.87 15.84 -13.45
N LYS A 94 -11.11 15.49 -13.79
CA LYS A 94 -12.25 15.57 -12.87
C LYS A 94 -12.09 14.59 -11.70
N ASP A 95 -11.74 13.34 -12.00
CA ASP A 95 -11.62 12.30 -10.98
C ASP A 95 -10.38 12.51 -10.12
N LYS A 96 -9.27 12.96 -10.72
CA LYS A 96 -8.07 13.34 -9.98
C LYS A 96 -8.37 14.42 -8.94
N LYS A 97 -9.12 15.47 -9.30
CA LYS A 97 -9.51 16.54 -8.36
C LYS A 97 -10.36 16.00 -7.21
N ARG A 98 -11.34 15.14 -7.52
CA ARG A 98 -12.20 14.50 -6.51
C ARG A 98 -11.39 13.61 -5.58
N PHE A 99 -10.51 12.79 -6.14
CA PHE A 99 -9.66 11.86 -5.40
C PHE A 99 -8.71 12.58 -4.44
N VAL A 100 -8.06 13.66 -4.89
CA VAL A 100 -7.20 14.49 -4.05
C VAL A 100 -7.99 15.20 -2.94
N SER A 101 -9.20 15.70 -3.25
CA SER A 101 -10.07 16.31 -2.24
C SER A 101 -10.48 15.31 -1.17
N LEU A 102 -10.85 14.10 -1.57
CA LEU A 102 -11.25 13.02 -0.67
C LEU A 102 -10.09 12.57 0.22
N SER A 103 -8.88 12.42 -0.34
CA SER A 103 -7.71 12.00 0.43
C SER A 103 -7.37 13.03 1.52
N LYS A 104 -7.42 14.32 1.18
CA LYS A 104 -7.23 15.42 2.13
C LYS A 104 -8.29 15.41 3.22
N LYS A 105 -9.57 15.27 2.87
CA LYS A 105 -10.69 15.24 3.84
C LYS A 105 -10.55 14.10 4.85
N ARG A 106 -10.01 12.96 4.42
CA ARG A 106 -9.79 11.77 5.26
C ARG A 106 -8.43 11.76 5.96
N ASN A 107 -7.58 12.77 5.73
CA ASN A 107 -6.19 12.80 6.20
C ASN A 107 -5.39 11.54 5.82
N LEU A 108 -5.60 11.05 4.59
CA LEU A 108 -4.90 9.90 4.03
C LEU A 108 -4.04 10.33 2.84
N THR A 109 -2.93 9.64 2.63
CA THR A 109 -2.23 9.68 1.35
C THR A 109 -3.11 9.10 0.25
N GLN A 110 -2.83 9.44 -1.00
CA GLN A 110 -3.58 8.91 -2.14
C GLN A 110 -3.52 7.38 -2.21
N SER A 111 -2.37 6.78 -1.89
CA SER A 111 -2.22 5.32 -1.88
C SER A 111 -3.02 4.67 -0.75
N GLU A 112 -2.99 5.23 0.46
CA GLU A 112 -3.80 4.74 1.58
C GLU A 112 -5.30 4.85 1.29
N LEU A 113 -5.72 5.93 0.62
CA LEU A 113 -7.10 6.07 0.18
C LEU A 113 -7.50 4.97 -0.83
N VAL A 114 -6.62 4.58 -1.75
CA VAL A 114 -6.91 3.46 -2.68
C VAL A 114 -7.14 2.17 -1.88
N VAL A 115 -6.25 1.86 -0.94
CA VAL A 115 -6.38 0.65 -0.10
C VAL A 115 -7.70 0.68 0.68
N PHE A 116 -7.98 1.81 1.36
CA PHE A 116 -9.23 1.99 2.10
C PHE A 116 -10.48 1.77 1.24
N LEU A 117 -10.48 2.28 0.00
CA LEU A 117 -11.62 2.10 -0.91
C LEU A 117 -11.76 0.66 -1.41
N LEU A 118 -10.65 -0.03 -1.64
CA LEU A 118 -10.66 -1.45 -2.03
C LEU A 118 -11.18 -2.34 -0.91
N ASP A 119 -10.74 -2.08 0.32
CA ASP A 119 -11.21 -2.83 1.50
C ASP A 119 -12.71 -2.61 1.73
N ALA A 120 -13.17 -1.36 1.63
CA ALA A 120 -14.59 -1.03 1.74
C ALA A 120 -15.42 -1.70 0.64
N TYR A 121 -14.94 -1.69 -0.60
CA TYR A 121 -15.60 -2.37 -1.72
C TYR A 121 -15.69 -3.89 -1.49
N GLY A 122 -14.61 -4.52 -1.04
CA GLY A 122 -14.60 -5.95 -0.72
C GLY A 122 -15.58 -6.33 0.39
N SER A 123 -15.66 -5.52 1.45
CA SER A 123 -16.64 -5.72 2.53
C SER A 123 -18.07 -5.61 2.02
N MET A 124 -18.38 -4.57 1.24
CA MET A 124 -19.72 -4.39 0.67
C MET A 124 -20.11 -5.53 -0.27
N GLN A 125 -19.16 -6.03 -1.07
CA GLN A 125 -19.40 -7.15 -1.96
C GLN A 125 -19.71 -8.44 -1.18
N SER A 126 -18.95 -8.71 -0.12
CA SER A 126 -19.22 -9.85 0.76
C SER A 126 -20.59 -9.77 1.43
N GLU A 127 -21.00 -8.59 1.90
CA GLU A 127 -22.34 -8.39 2.47
C GLU A 127 -23.44 -8.64 1.41
N MET A 128 -23.24 -8.13 0.19
CA MET A 128 -24.20 -8.34 -0.90
C MET A 128 -24.35 -9.82 -1.28
N ASP A 129 -23.23 -10.56 -1.33
CA ASP A 129 -23.24 -11.99 -1.60
C ASP A 129 -24.00 -12.76 -0.51
N THR A 130 -23.76 -12.44 0.76
CA THR A 130 -24.50 -13.07 1.87
C THR A 130 -26.01 -12.80 1.81
N MET A 131 -26.42 -11.58 1.49
CA MET A 131 -27.84 -11.24 1.33
C MET A 131 -28.48 -11.99 0.15
N SER A 132 -27.74 -12.13 -0.95
CA SER A 132 -28.18 -12.90 -2.12
C SER A 132 -28.42 -14.36 -1.76
N ASP A 133 -27.48 -14.99 -1.04
CA ASP A 133 -27.60 -16.38 -0.60
C ASP A 133 -28.78 -16.59 0.36
N GLU A 134 -28.99 -15.66 1.30
CA GLU A 134 -30.15 -15.71 2.19
C GLU A 134 -31.48 -15.59 1.45
N LEU A 135 -31.56 -14.70 0.47
CA LEU A 135 -32.76 -14.54 -0.36
C LEU A 135 -33.03 -15.79 -1.19
N ASN A 136 -32.01 -16.39 -1.79
CA ASN A 136 -32.13 -17.62 -2.56
C ASN A 136 -32.65 -18.78 -1.69
N ARG A 137 -32.12 -18.95 -0.47
CA ARG A 137 -32.63 -19.96 0.48
C ARG A 137 -34.10 -19.73 0.86
N LYS A 138 -34.49 -18.47 1.06
CA LYS A 138 -35.89 -18.12 1.34
C LYS A 138 -36.80 -18.44 0.15
N ILE A 139 -36.34 -18.19 -1.08
CA ILE A 139 -37.07 -18.53 -2.31
C ILE A 139 -37.26 -20.05 -2.38
N GLU A 140 -36.20 -20.84 -2.23
CA GLU A 140 -36.27 -22.31 -2.25
C GLU A 140 -37.25 -22.85 -1.18
N THR A 141 -37.21 -22.29 0.02
CA THR A 141 -38.12 -22.66 1.11
C THR A 141 -39.58 -22.34 0.75
N ARG A 142 -39.84 -21.15 0.21
CA ARG A 142 -41.18 -20.74 -0.22
C ARG A 142 -41.69 -21.58 -1.38
N GLU A 143 -40.83 -21.92 -2.35
CA GLU A 143 -41.18 -22.81 -3.45
C GLU A 143 -41.56 -24.20 -2.95
N PHE A 144 -40.82 -24.73 -1.97
CA PHE A 144 -41.17 -26.00 -1.31
C PHE A 144 -42.52 -25.92 -0.60
N GLU A 145 -42.78 -24.86 0.18
CA GLU A 145 -44.08 -24.63 0.84
C GLU A 145 -45.23 -24.53 -0.15
N ILE A 146 -45.05 -23.79 -1.26
CA ILE A 146 -46.04 -23.66 -2.34
C ILE A 146 -46.35 -25.03 -2.92
N ASN A 147 -45.34 -25.84 -3.21
CA ASN A 147 -45.54 -27.18 -3.77
C ASN A 147 -46.29 -28.10 -2.79
N LYS A 148 -45.97 -28.00 -1.49
CA LYS A 148 -46.70 -28.74 -0.44
C LYS A 148 -48.18 -28.32 -0.39
N TYR A 149 -48.47 -27.02 -0.37
CA TYR A 149 -49.86 -26.55 -0.33
C TYR A 149 -50.63 -26.89 -1.60
N LYS A 150 -50.00 -26.85 -2.78
CA LYS A 150 -50.62 -27.31 -4.03
C LYS A 150 -51.03 -28.79 -3.95
N ALA A 151 -50.15 -29.66 -3.48
CA ALA A 151 -50.46 -31.08 -3.32
C ALA A 151 -51.60 -31.33 -2.31
N GLU A 152 -51.65 -30.55 -1.22
CA GLU A 152 -52.72 -30.63 -0.23
C GLU A 152 -54.07 -30.15 -0.80
N VAL A 153 -54.08 -29.08 -1.59
CA VAL A 153 -55.27 -28.59 -2.30
C VAL A 153 -55.77 -29.63 -3.30
N GLU A 154 -54.88 -30.25 -4.09
CA GLU A 154 -55.25 -31.32 -5.03
C GLU A 154 -55.89 -32.51 -4.30
N LYS A 155 -55.29 -32.94 -3.19
CA LYS A 155 -55.81 -34.03 -2.37
C LYS A 155 -57.20 -33.72 -1.81
N LEU A 156 -57.37 -32.55 -1.19
CA LEU A 156 -58.67 -32.12 -0.64
C LEU A 156 -59.73 -31.95 -1.73
N SER A 157 -59.32 -31.48 -2.91
CA SER A 157 -60.23 -31.35 -4.06
C SER A 157 -60.74 -32.72 -4.53
N ALA A 158 -59.85 -33.71 -4.62
CA ALA A 158 -60.24 -35.07 -4.96
C ALA A 158 -61.14 -35.72 -3.89
N GLU A 159 -60.86 -35.49 -2.60
CA GLU A 159 -61.72 -35.95 -1.50
C GLU A 159 -63.14 -35.33 -1.58
N LEU A 160 -63.23 -34.02 -1.88
CA LEU A 160 -64.52 -33.34 -2.06
C LEU A 160 -65.31 -33.86 -3.27
N GLU A 161 -64.62 -34.19 -4.37
CA GLU A 161 -65.26 -34.74 -5.57
C GLU A 161 -65.82 -36.14 -5.30
N ASN A 162 -65.04 -37.00 -4.65
CA ASN A 162 -65.51 -38.32 -4.20
C ASN A 162 -66.72 -38.24 -3.25
N LEU A 163 -66.75 -37.25 -2.35
CA LEU A 163 -67.89 -37.04 -1.44
C LEU A 163 -69.16 -36.56 -2.19
N LYS A 164 -69.01 -35.79 -3.26
CA LYS A 164 -70.15 -35.36 -4.11
C LYS A 164 -70.70 -36.49 -4.97
N GLU A 165 -69.85 -37.45 -5.35
CA GLU A 165 -70.24 -38.63 -6.11
C GLU A 165 -70.78 -39.77 -5.23
N SER A 166 -70.66 -39.66 -3.90
CA SER A 166 -71.19 -40.64 -2.95
C SER A 166 -72.72 -40.53 -2.80
N PRO A 167 -73.48 -41.65 -2.97
CA PRO A 167 -74.94 -41.65 -3.10
C PRO A 167 -75.76 -41.38 -1.82
N GLU A 168 -75.13 -41.00 -0.70
CA GLU A 168 -75.85 -40.69 0.56
C GLU A 168 -76.50 -39.29 0.60
N SER A 169 -76.37 -38.50 -0.47
CA SER A 169 -76.93 -37.13 -0.56
C SER A 169 -78.27 -37.02 -1.31
N GLN A 170 -78.93 -38.15 -1.63
CA GLN A 170 -80.25 -38.18 -2.29
C GLN A 170 -81.40 -38.77 -1.45
N LEU A 171 -81.27 -38.83 -0.11
CA LEU A 171 -82.37 -39.19 0.80
C LEU A 171 -83.04 -37.96 1.42
#